data_AF-A0A838WRU3-F1
#
_entry.id   AF-A0A838WRU3-F1
#
_cell.length_a   1.000
_cell.length_b   1.000
_cell.length_c   1.000
_cell.angle_alpha   90.00
_cell.angle_beta   90.00
_cell.angle_gamma   90.00
#
_symmetry.space_group_name_H-M   'P 1'
#
loop_
_entity.id
_entity.type
_entity.pdbx_description
1 polymer ?
#
loop_
_entity_poly.entity_id
_entity_poly.type
_entity_poly.pdbx_seq_one_letter_code
_entity_poly.pdbx_strand_id
1 'polypeptide(L)'
;ASDMSGWLLMGLPGALFVAGFSELWIVIGLLIGTWANWKWVAPRLRSYSEVAGNSITLPSFFENRTRDSSRVLRITAAIIIIFFFTFYVSSGMVAGGKYFESTFGGEYLTGMLIIGAVTVIYTFIGGF
;
A
#
# COMPACT_ATOMS: atom_id res chain seq x y z
N ALA A 1 2.01 4.81 -5.94
CA ALA A 1 1.79 3.45 -6.46
C ALA A 1 1.21 2.54 -5.38
N SER A 2 1.83 2.46 -4.18
CA SER A 2 1.36 1.57 -3.10
C SER A 2 -0.05 1.87 -2.56
N ASP A 3 -0.55 3.12 -2.64
CA ASP A 3 -1.93 3.46 -2.27
C ASP A 3 -2.97 3.06 -3.35
N MET A 4 -2.54 2.87 -4.60
CA MET A 4 -3.39 2.35 -5.68
C MET A 4 -3.42 0.81 -5.61
N SER A 5 -3.82 0.31 -4.45
CA SER A 5 -3.89 -1.13 -4.17
C SER A 5 -5.11 -1.79 -4.83
N GLY A 6 -5.24 -3.11 -4.66
CA GLY A 6 -6.39 -3.88 -5.14
C GLY A 6 -7.77 -3.34 -4.71
N TRP A 7 -7.84 -2.52 -3.65
CA TRP A 7 -9.08 -1.82 -3.29
C TRP A 7 -9.52 -0.81 -4.35
N LEU A 8 -8.61 -0.07 -4.97
CA LEU A 8 -8.97 0.93 -5.98
C LEU A 8 -9.28 0.27 -7.33
N LEU A 9 -8.62 -0.86 -7.63
CA LEU A 9 -8.80 -1.60 -8.89
C LEU A 9 -10.02 -2.55 -8.87
N MET A 10 -10.29 -3.22 -7.74
CA MET A 10 -11.36 -4.22 -7.61
C MET A 10 -12.46 -3.78 -6.64
N GLY A 11 -12.10 -3.09 -5.55
CA GLY A 11 -13.06 -2.63 -4.54
C GLY A 11 -13.90 -1.45 -5.00
N LEU A 12 -13.30 -0.45 -5.65
CA LEU A 12 -14.01 0.75 -6.11
C LEU A 12 -15.04 0.43 -7.22
N PRO A 13 -14.71 -0.38 -8.25
CA PRO A 13 -15.71 -0.79 -9.25
C PRO A 13 -16.79 -1.69 -8.65
N GLY A 14 -16.44 -2.56 -7.70
CA GLY A 14 -17.41 -3.40 -6.99
C GLY A 14 -18.39 -2.58 -6.13
N ALA A 15 -17.89 -1.57 -5.41
CA ALA A 15 -18.72 -0.64 -4.65
C ALA A 15 -19.61 0.20 -5.57
N LEU A 16 -19.07 0.72 -6.68
CA LEU A 16 -19.82 1.43 -7.72
C LEU A 16 -20.91 0.55 -8.36
N PHE A 17 -20.64 -0.74 -8.56
CA PHE A 17 -21.62 -1.68 -9.12
C PHE A 17 -22.81 -1.92 -8.17
N VAL A 18 -22.55 -1.94 -6.85
CA VAL A 18 -23.59 -2.19 -5.83
C VAL A 18 -24.32 -0.90 -5.42
N ALA A 19 -23.62 0.21 -5.24
CA ALA A 19 -24.16 1.48 -4.73
C ALA A 19 -24.53 2.48 -5.85
N GLY A 20 -24.11 2.24 -7.09
CA GLY A 20 -24.41 3.09 -8.24
C GLY A 20 -23.53 4.35 -8.33
N PHE A 21 -23.92 5.29 -9.20
CA PHE A 21 -23.17 6.52 -9.50
C PHE A 21 -22.94 7.45 -8.30
N SER A 22 -23.53 7.18 -7.13
CA SER A 22 -23.26 7.97 -5.92
C SER A 22 -21.79 7.89 -5.50
N GLU A 23 -21.11 6.77 -5.71
CA GLU A 23 -19.72 6.54 -5.27
C GLU A 23 -18.66 7.30 -6.10
N LEU A 24 -19.04 7.98 -7.19
CA LEU A 24 -18.13 8.80 -7.99
C LEU A 24 -17.46 9.93 -7.19
N TRP A 25 -18.09 10.36 -6.10
CA TRP A 25 -17.52 11.38 -5.21
C TRP A 25 -16.18 10.94 -4.62
N ILE A 26 -15.97 9.62 -4.41
CA ILE A 26 -14.70 9.08 -3.88
C ILE A 26 -13.58 9.28 -4.90
N VAL A 27 -13.84 9.06 -6.18
CA VAL A 27 -12.86 9.28 -7.27
C VAL A 27 -12.44 10.74 -7.32
N ILE A 28 -13.41 11.65 -7.28
CA ILE A 28 -13.18 13.10 -7.33
C ILE A 28 -12.43 13.55 -6.07
N GLY A 29 -12.82 13.06 -4.90
CA GLY A 29 -12.17 13.34 -3.62
C GLY A 29 -10.71 12.86 -3.58
N LEU A 30 -10.44 11.66 -4.09
CA LEU A 30 -9.08 11.12 -4.20
C LEU A 30 -8.23 11.92 -5.18
N LEU A 31 -8.77 12.34 -6.32
CA LEU A 31 -8.06 13.16 -7.30
C LEU A 31 -7.65 14.51 -6.69
N ILE A 32 -8.60 15.21 -6.06
CA ILE A 32 -8.33 16.52 -5.43
C ILE A 32 -7.40 16.35 -4.23
N GLY A 33 -7.61 15.33 -3.41
CA GLY A 33 -6.79 15.03 -2.23
C GLY A 33 -5.34 14.71 -2.60
N THR A 34 -5.12 13.88 -3.62
CA THR A 34 -3.77 13.58 -4.12
C THR A 34 -3.10 14.81 -4.71
N TRP A 35 -3.83 15.61 -5.50
CA TRP A 35 -3.32 16.88 -6.03
C TRP A 35 -2.92 17.86 -4.92
N ALA A 36 -3.78 18.05 -3.91
CA ALA A 36 -3.51 18.93 -2.78
C ALA A 36 -2.33 18.43 -1.92
N ASN A 37 -2.26 17.13 -1.66
CA ASN A 37 -1.15 16.50 -0.95
C ASN A 37 0.18 16.75 -1.69
N TRP A 38 0.17 16.58 -3.02
CA TRP A 38 1.36 16.81 -3.84
C TRP A 38 1.77 18.28 -3.89
N LYS A 39 0.81 19.20 -3.88
CA LYS A 39 1.11 20.64 -3.93
C LYS A 39 1.60 21.20 -2.60
N TRP A 40 1.06 20.73 -1.47
CA TRP A 40 1.27 21.36 -0.16
C TRP A 40 2.18 20.56 0.78
N VAL A 41 2.09 19.23 0.76
CA VAL A 41 2.81 18.36 1.71
C VAL A 41 4.13 17.89 1.12
N ALA A 42 4.13 17.41 -0.13
CA ALA A 42 5.31 16.84 -0.77
C ALA A 42 6.54 17.79 -0.83
N PRO A 43 6.42 19.08 -1.21
CA PRO A 43 7.59 19.96 -1.27
C PRO A 43 8.15 20.31 0.11
N ARG A 44 7.30 20.41 1.14
CA ARG A 44 7.73 20.65 2.52
C ARG A 44 8.40 19.42 3.12
N LEU A 45 7.90 18.22 2.85
CA LEU A 45 8.48 17.01 3.40
C LEU A 45 9.86 16.73 2.78
N ARG A 46 10.04 16.98 1.48
CA ARG A 46 11.31 16.76 0.77
C ARG A 46 12.42 17.73 1.19
N SER A 47 12.10 19.01 1.39
CA SER A 47 13.10 19.97 1.88
C SER A 47 13.53 19.66 3.32
N TYR A 48 12.62 19.16 4.15
CA TYR A 48 12.95 18.75 5.53
C TYR A 48 13.69 17.41 5.62
N SER A 49 13.47 16.47 4.69
CA SER A 49 14.21 15.19 4.68
C SER A 49 15.68 15.38 4.33
N GLU A 50 16.00 16.34 3.44
CA GLU A 50 17.40 16.69 3.11
C GLU A 50 18.15 17.26 4.33
N VAL A 51 17.49 18.11 5.11
CA VAL A 51 18.07 18.69 6.35
C VAL A 51 18.13 17.67 7.50
N ALA A 52 17.22 16.70 7.54
CA ALA A 52 17.16 15.61 8.52
C ALA A 52 17.94 14.35 8.09
N GLY A 53 19.13 14.54 7.52
CA GLY A 53 20.07 13.45 7.22
C GLY A 53 19.70 12.58 6.01
N ASN A 54 18.94 13.10 5.05
CA ASN A 54 18.53 12.41 3.83
C ASN A 54 17.78 11.09 4.10
N SER A 55 16.84 11.15 5.05
CA SER A 55 16.07 9.99 5.50
C SER A 55 15.13 9.48 4.41
N ILE A 56 15.36 8.27 3.91
CA ILE A 56 14.59 7.66 2.81
C ILE A 56 13.27 7.05 3.32
N THR A 57 13.17 6.74 4.61
CA THR A 57 11.98 6.12 5.23
C THR A 57 11.37 7.01 6.33
N LEU A 58 10.05 6.96 6.49
CA LEU A 58 9.32 7.70 7.54
C LEU A 58 9.88 7.45 8.96
N PRO A 59 10.21 6.19 9.35
CA PRO A 59 10.82 5.93 10.66
C PRO A 59 12.18 6.61 10.82
N SER A 60 13.04 6.57 9.79
CA SER A 60 14.34 7.26 9.82
C SER A 60 14.19 8.79 9.89
N PHE A 61 13.16 9.34 9.23
CA PHE A 61 12.86 10.77 9.28
C PHE A 61 12.43 11.19 10.69
N PHE A 62 11.57 10.42 11.35
CA PHE A 62 11.15 10.71 12.72
C PHE A 62 12.31 10.54 13.72
N GLU A 63 13.14 9.49 13.58
CA GLU A 63 14.35 9.27 14.40
C GLU A 63 15.33 10.45 14.32
N ASN A 64 15.63 10.92 13.10
CA ASN A 64 16.50 12.07 12.89
C ASN A 64 15.87 13.41 13.32
N ARG A 65 14.54 13.55 13.20
CA ARG A 65 13.81 14.76 13.61
C ARG A 65 13.72 14.90 15.13
N THR A 66 13.54 13.82 15.87
CA THR A 66 13.40 13.82 17.33
C THR A 66 14.72 13.66 18.07
N ARG A 67 15.83 13.40 17.36
CA ARG A 67 17.16 13.10 17.94
C ARG A 67 17.10 11.94 18.94
N ASP A 68 16.25 10.95 18.67
CA ASP A 68 16.01 9.83 19.56
C ASP A 68 17.08 8.74 19.33
N SER A 69 18.01 8.59 20.27
CA SER A 69 19.09 7.59 20.19
C SER A 69 18.65 6.17 20.59
N SER A 70 17.42 6.02 21.10
CA SER A 70 16.94 4.77 21.70
C SER A 70 16.47 3.72 20.69
N ARG A 71 16.27 4.11 19.40
CA ARG A 71 15.68 3.28 18.32
C ARG A 71 14.28 2.72 18.64
N VAL A 72 13.66 3.10 19.76
CA VAL A 72 12.35 2.60 20.18
C VAL A 72 11.27 2.99 19.16
N LEU A 73 11.33 4.23 18.64
CA LEU A 73 10.40 4.70 17.62
C LEU A 73 10.47 3.84 16.34
N ARG A 74 11.68 3.44 15.94
CA ARG A 74 11.91 2.61 14.76
C ARG A 74 11.38 1.19 14.96
N ILE A 75 11.60 0.59 16.14
CA ILE A 75 11.12 -0.76 16.46
C ILE A 75 9.60 -0.78 16.51
N THR A 76 8.97 0.16 17.22
CA THR A 76 7.51 0.26 17.30
C THR A 76 6.90 0.49 15.93
N ALA A 77 7.46 1.39 15.12
CA ALA A 77 7.00 1.59 13.75
C ALA A 77 7.19 0.33 12.88
N ALA A 78 8.32 -0.37 13.00
CA ALA A 78 8.55 -1.62 12.27
C ALA A 78 7.53 -2.71 12.66
N ILE A 79 7.21 -2.85 13.94
CA ILE A 79 6.18 -3.79 14.42
C ILE A 79 4.81 -3.44 13.84
N ILE A 80 4.41 -2.16 13.90
CA ILE A 80 3.15 -1.69 13.33
C ILE A 80 3.11 -1.97 11.83
N ILE A 81 4.18 -1.60 11.10
CA ILE A 81 4.28 -1.82 9.66
C ILE A 81 4.14 -3.31 9.36
N ILE A 82 4.93 -4.18 10.00
CA ILE A 82 4.88 -5.63 9.75
C ILE A 82 3.47 -6.16 10.02
N PHE A 83 2.85 -5.79 11.14
CA PHE A 83 1.50 -6.23 11.48
C PHE A 83 0.48 -5.84 10.41
N PHE A 84 0.39 -4.56 10.05
CA PHE A 84 -0.57 -4.10 9.04
C PHE A 84 -0.24 -4.62 7.63
N PHE A 85 1.05 -4.74 7.31
CA PHE A 85 1.49 -5.22 6.00
C PHE A 85 1.21 -6.71 5.83
N THR A 86 1.27 -7.52 6.89
CA THR A 86 0.82 -8.92 6.85
C THR A 86 -0.66 -9.03 6.46
N PHE A 87 -1.55 -8.25 7.09
CA PHE A 87 -2.97 -8.25 6.70
C PHE A 87 -3.18 -7.75 5.27
N TYR A 88 -2.44 -6.72 4.87
CA TYR A 88 -2.47 -6.21 3.50
C TYR A 88 -2.10 -7.29 2.48
N VAL A 89 -0.95 -7.95 2.65
CA VAL A 89 -0.49 -9.02 1.75
C VAL A 89 -1.45 -10.20 1.78
N SER A 90 -1.92 -10.60 2.96
CA SER A 90 -2.90 -11.69 3.12
C SER A 90 -4.19 -11.38 2.35
N SER A 91 -4.71 -10.15 2.41
CA SER A 91 -5.90 -9.76 1.65
C SER A 91 -5.69 -9.82 0.14
N GLY A 92 -4.48 -9.47 -0.33
CA GLY A 92 -4.10 -9.59 -1.75
C GLY A 92 -4.07 -11.03 -2.23
N MET A 93 -3.53 -11.96 -1.42
CA MET A 93 -3.51 -13.39 -1.75
C MET A 93 -4.92 -13.99 -1.82
N VAL A 94 -5.79 -13.63 -0.88
CA VAL A 94 -7.20 -14.06 -0.87
C VAL A 94 -7.97 -13.52 -2.09
N ALA A 95 -7.78 -12.24 -2.40
CA ALA A 95 -8.38 -11.63 -3.58
C ALA A 95 -7.91 -12.30 -4.89
N GLY A 96 -6.62 -12.62 -4.98
CA GLY A 96 -6.04 -13.36 -6.10
C GLY A 96 -6.65 -14.77 -6.26
N GLY A 97 -6.75 -15.53 -5.17
CA GLY A 97 -7.37 -16.86 -5.19
C GLY A 97 -8.83 -16.82 -5.65
N LYS A 98 -9.63 -15.88 -5.12
CA LYS A 98 -11.03 -15.68 -5.54
C LYS A 98 -11.16 -15.24 -7.00
N TYR A 99 -10.25 -14.39 -7.47
CA TYR A 99 -10.21 -13.96 -8.86
C TYR A 99 -9.95 -15.14 -9.81
N PHE A 100 -9.01 -16.01 -9.44
CA PHE A 100 -8.69 -17.21 -10.21
C PHE A 100 -9.88 -18.19 -10.26
N GLU A 101 -10.51 -18.45 -9.12
CA GLU A 101 -11.72 -19.28 -9.02
C GLU A 101 -12.86 -18.72 -9.88
N SER A 102 -13.13 -17.41 -9.79
CA SER A 102 -14.23 -16.77 -10.52
C SER A 102 -14.00 -16.69 -12.03
N THR A 103 -12.75 -16.58 -12.47
CA THR A 103 -12.40 -16.39 -13.89
C THR A 103 -12.16 -17.70 -14.62
N PHE A 104 -11.47 -18.64 -13.97
CA PHE A 104 -11.01 -19.89 -14.58
C PHE A 104 -11.81 -21.12 -14.10
N GLY A 105 -12.71 -20.96 -13.12
CA GLY A 105 -13.50 -22.06 -12.56
C GLY A 105 -12.66 -23.12 -11.82
N GLY A 106 -11.41 -22.81 -11.50
CA GLY A 106 -10.48 -23.71 -10.82
C GLY A 106 -10.53 -23.60 -9.29
N GLU A 107 -9.77 -24.47 -8.61
CA GLU A 107 -9.72 -24.50 -7.15
C GLU A 107 -9.00 -23.26 -6.56
N TYR A 108 -9.61 -22.64 -5.56
CA TYR A 108 -9.10 -21.46 -4.86
C TYR A 108 -7.64 -21.61 -4.38
N LEU A 109 -7.31 -22.76 -3.78
CA LEU A 109 -5.97 -23.02 -3.24
C LEU A 109 -4.91 -23.00 -4.35
N THR A 110 -5.21 -23.61 -5.49
CA THR A 110 -4.32 -23.64 -6.66
C THR A 110 -4.11 -22.24 -7.22
N GLY A 111 -5.18 -21.44 -7.33
CA GLY A 111 -5.10 -20.05 -7.78
C GLY A 111 -4.25 -19.17 -6.86
N MET A 112 -4.46 -19.29 -5.54
CA MET A 112 -3.66 -18.57 -4.55
C MET A 112 -2.17 -18.93 -4.63
N LEU A 113 -1.85 -20.23 -4.74
CA LEU A 113 -0.47 -20.71 -4.81
C LEU A 113 0.25 -20.20 -6.06
N ILE A 114 -0.41 -20.19 -7.22
CA ILE A 114 0.16 -19.66 -8.47
C ILE A 114 0.48 -18.16 -8.32
N ILE A 115 -0.48 -17.38 -7.83
CA ILE A 115 -0.31 -15.93 -7.65
C ILE A 115 0.79 -15.64 -6.62
N GLY A 116 0.82 -16.39 -5.52
CA GLY A 116 1.86 -16.30 -4.51
C GLY A 116 3.25 -16.62 -5.07
N ALA A 117 3.38 -17.72 -5.83
CA ALA A 117 4.63 -18.13 -6.44
C ALA A 117 5.15 -17.07 -7.43
N VAL A 118 4.30 -16.56 -8.33
CA VAL A 118 4.67 -15.48 -9.25
C VAL A 118 5.08 -14.22 -8.48
N THR A 119 4.34 -13.88 -7.42
CA THR A 119 4.63 -12.72 -6.56
C THR A 119 6.02 -12.82 -5.94
N VAL A 120 6.35 -13.96 -5.35
CA VAL A 120 7.64 -14.22 -4.71
C VAL A 120 8.77 -14.21 -5.73
N ILE A 121 8.59 -14.86 -6.89
CA ILE A 121 9.60 -14.91 -7.96
C ILE A 121 9.91 -13.50 -8.48
N TYR A 122 8.88 -12.70 -8.81
CA TYR A 122 9.15 -11.35 -9.32
C TYR A 122 9.76 -10.46 -8.23
N THR A 123 9.42 -10.65 -6.96
CA THR A 123 9.98 -9.87 -5.84
C THR A 123 11.47 -10.15 -5.69
N PHE A 124 11.90 -11.43 -5.79
CA PHE A 124 13.31 -11.79 -5.72
C PHE A 124 14.13 -11.31 -6.91
N ILE A 125 13.55 -11.32 -8.12
CA ILE A 125 14.24 -10.89 -9.34
C ILE A 125 14.28 -9.36 -9.47
N GLY A 126 13.20 -8.68 -9.09
CA GLY A 126 13.02 -7.25 -9.32
C GLY A 126 13.94 -6.37 -8.48
N GLY A 127 14.21 -6.76 -7.22
CA GLY A 127 15.00 -5.96 -6.28
C GLY A 127 14.35 -4.62 -5.91
N PHE A 128 14.51 -4.19 -4.65
CA PHE A 128 14.17 -2.84 -4.20
C PHE A 128 15.41 -2.23 -3.53
#